data_AF-A0A2D8M982-F1
#
_entry.id   AF-A0A2D8M982-F1
#
_cell.length_a   1.000
_cell.length_b   1.000
_cell.length_c   1.000
_cell.angle_alpha   90.00
_cell.angle_beta   90.00
_cell.angle_gamma   90.00
#
_symmetry.space_group_name_H-M   'P 1'
#
loop_
_entity.id
_entity.type
_entity.pdbx_description
1 polymer ?
#
loop_
_entity_poly.entity_id
_entity_poly.type
_entity_poly.pdbx_seq_one_letter_code
_entity_poly.pdbx_strand_id
1 'polypeptide(L)'
;MNQRVNRFSPFISPSVWGACIGDTDDEAFEKGEVYGGLDLAETTDLCAFVLAALWNGVWHLRAWFWKPDATLKDHAKRDRVPYDIWAEKGFINTTPGVAVDYEYVAHDIARICEGVPVIKIGYDRHRFKTLETQMQKVGIELPFEPFGQGFISMAPAMDLIEIDFLNEKVRHGGNPVLTMCAANAVVKKDPAGNRKLDKAKSTGRIDGMVAAVMARGVAALTADNDDMDDLISGLKAQMQAAG
;
A
#
# COMPACT_ATOMS: atom_id res chain seq x y z
N MET A 1 -29.56 -12.72 17.07
CA MET A 1 -28.35 -12.07 16.53
C MET A 1 -27.65 -13.08 15.61
N ASN A 2 -27.91 -13.06 14.30
CA ASN A 2 -27.23 -13.98 13.37
C ASN A 2 -25.87 -13.39 12.98
N GLN A 3 -24.84 -13.60 13.81
CA GLN A 3 -23.46 -13.36 13.40
C GLN A 3 -23.09 -14.41 12.36
N ARG A 4 -22.94 -13.99 11.10
CA ARG A 4 -22.25 -14.81 10.11
C ARG A 4 -20.80 -14.92 10.55
N VAL A 5 -20.41 -16.10 11.02
CA VAL A 5 -19.00 -16.46 11.26
C VAL A 5 -18.25 -16.24 9.95
N ASN A 6 -17.24 -15.36 9.96
CA ASN A 6 -16.38 -15.17 8.80
C ASN A 6 -15.63 -16.50 8.58
N ARG A 7 -15.80 -17.14 7.42
CA ARG A 7 -15.31 -18.52 7.17
C ARG A 7 -13.79 -18.61 6.94
N PHE A 8 -13.12 -17.47 6.91
CA PHE A 8 -11.69 -17.35 6.60
C PHE A 8 -11.03 -16.47 7.65
N SER A 9 -9.77 -16.75 7.96
CA SER A 9 -8.95 -15.96 8.89
C SER A 9 -8.23 -14.85 8.11
N PRO A 10 -8.57 -13.56 8.33
CA PRO A 10 -7.85 -12.46 7.70
C PRO A 10 -6.39 -12.42 8.16
N PHE A 11 -5.51 -11.87 7.33
CA PHE A 11 -4.10 -11.66 7.63
C PHE A 11 -3.91 -10.84 8.91
N ILE A 12 -4.59 -9.70 9.03
CA ILE A 12 -4.69 -8.94 10.27
C ILE A 12 -6.07 -9.21 10.88
N SER A 13 -6.10 -9.79 12.09
CA SER A 13 -7.37 -10.12 12.74
C SER A 13 -8.21 -8.86 13.03
N PRO A 14 -9.56 -8.96 13.08
CA PRO A 14 -10.40 -7.79 13.33
C PRO A 14 -10.10 -7.05 14.64
N SER A 15 -9.66 -7.77 15.69
CA SER A 15 -9.28 -7.15 16.96
C SER A 15 -7.97 -6.37 16.86
N VAL A 16 -6.97 -6.92 16.17
CA VAL A 16 -5.67 -6.25 15.94
C VAL A 16 -5.86 -5.03 15.03
N TRP A 17 -6.65 -5.17 13.96
CA TRP A 17 -7.03 -4.05 13.11
C TRP A 17 -7.73 -2.95 13.93
N GLY A 18 -8.71 -3.34 14.75
CA GLY A 18 -9.47 -2.43 15.61
C GLY A 18 -8.60 -1.64 16.59
N ALA A 19 -7.58 -2.27 17.17
CA ALA A 19 -6.63 -1.62 18.10
C ALA A 19 -5.77 -0.55 17.40
N CYS A 20 -5.61 -0.63 16.08
CA CYS A 20 -4.84 0.33 15.27
C CYS A 20 -5.71 1.42 14.62
N ILE A 21 -7.02 1.46 14.91
CA ILE A 21 -7.92 2.56 14.53
C ILE A 21 -7.60 3.77 15.41
N GLY A 22 -6.54 4.47 15.06
CA GLY A 22 -6.22 5.80 15.59
C GLY A 22 -5.87 6.76 14.46
N ASP A 23 -6.00 8.04 14.76
CA ASP A 23 -5.74 9.10 13.80
C ASP A 23 -4.29 9.11 13.34
N THR A 24 -4.10 9.42 12.06
CA THR A 24 -2.77 9.64 11.50
C THR A 24 -2.27 11.03 11.88
N ASP A 25 -1.03 11.15 12.30
CA ASP A 25 -0.40 12.44 12.61
C ASP A 25 0.04 13.12 11.30
N ASP A 26 -0.28 14.40 11.12
CA ASP A 26 0.21 15.19 9.99
C ASP A 26 1.73 15.36 10.05
N GLU A 27 2.30 15.51 11.26
CA GLU A 27 3.76 15.66 11.41
C GLU A 27 4.52 14.45 10.86
N ALA A 28 3.92 13.25 10.93
CA ALA A 28 4.52 12.06 10.37
C ALA A 28 4.73 12.19 8.84
N PHE A 29 3.79 12.80 8.13
CA PHE A 29 3.86 13.01 6.68
C PHE A 29 4.60 14.28 6.28
N GLU A 30 4.87 15.19 7.20
CA GLU A 30 5.65 16.42 6.95
C GLU A 30 7.15 16.24 7.28
N LYS A 31 7.47 15.45 8.32
CA LYS A 31 8.80 15.37 8.92
C LYS A 31 9.35 13.95 9.05
N GLY A 32 8.48 12.94 8.95
CA GLY A 32 8.87 11.54 9.08
C GLY A 32 9.46 10.95 7.81
N GLU A 33 9.87 9.69 7.90
CA GLU A 33 10.30 8.91 6.74
C GLU A 33 9.05 8.36 6.04
N VAL A 34 8.78 8.84 4.83
CA VAL A 34 7.54 8.49 4.11
C VAL A 34 7.84 7.57 2.94
N TYR A 35 7.15 6.44 2.91
CA TYR A 35 7.22 5.45 1.84
C TYR A 35 5.84 5.26 1.22
N GLY A 36 5.79 4.99 -0.08
CA GLY A 36 4.57 4.71 -0.81
C GLY A 36 4.48 3.27 -1.27
N GLY A 37 3.26 2.78 -1.46
CA GLY A 37 2.98 1.55 -2.16
C GLY A 37 1.80 1.77 -3.10
N LEU A 38 1.97 1.36 -4.36
CA LEU A 38 1.01 1.55 -5.43
C LEU A 38 0.60 0.21 -6.03
N ASP A 39 -0.66 -0.18 -5.82
CA ASP A 39 -1.26 -1.36 -6.44
C ASP A 39 -2.18 -0.95 -7.59
N LEU A 40 -1.76 -1.27 -8.81
CA LEU A 40 -2.44 -0.90 -10.04
C LEU A 40 -3.48 -1.95 -10.43
N ALA A 41 -4.73 -1.50 -10.54
CA ALA A 41 -5.87 -2.29 -10.93
C ALA A 41 -5.67 -3.03 -12.26
N GLU A 42 -6.31 -4.19 -12.43
CA GLU A 42 -6.48 -4.80 -13.74
C GLU A 42 -7.64 -4.11 -14.43
N THR A 43 -7.35 -3.08 -15.23
CA THR A 43 -8.25 -2.31 -16.11
C THR A 43 -9.49 -1.69 -15.44
N THR A 44 -10.36 -2.46 -14.78
CA THR A 44 -11.65 -2.05 -14.19
C THR A 44 -11.72 -2.17 -12.66
N ASP A 45 -10.68 -2.74 -12.04
CA ASP A 45 -10.65 -3.05 -10.60
C ASP A 45 -10.35 -1.84 -9.69
N LEU A 46 -10.12 -2.09 -8.40
CA LEU A 46 -9.77 -1.05 -7.43
C LEU A 46 -8.28 -0.74 -7.61
N CYS A 47 -7.92 0.51 -7.86
CA CYS A 47 -6.52 0.96 -7.76
C CYS A 47 -6.31 1.52 -6.35
N ALA A 48 -5.15 1.27 -5.74
CA ALA A 48 -4.84 1.71 -4.40
C ALA A 48 -3.44 2.32 -4.29
N PHE A 49 -3.34 3.44 -3.57
CA PHE A 49 -2.08 4.05 -3.19
C PHE A 49 -2.08 4.26 -1.68
N VAL A 50 -1.03 3.81 -1.01
CA VAL A 50 -0.87 3.97 0.44
C VAL A 50 0.46 4.65 0.71
N LEU A 51 0.41 5.77 1.44
CA LEU A 51 1.60 6.34 2.08
C LEU A 51 1.71 5.78 3.50
N ALA A 52 2.91 5.34 3.86
CA ALA A 52 3.30 4.85 5.17
C ALA A 52 4.43 5.73 5.70
N ALA A 53 4.14 6.52 6.73
CA ALA A 53 5.10 7.40 7.38
C ALA A 53 5.53 6.81 8.73
N LEU A 54 6.84 6.71 8.97
CA LEU A 54 7.39 6.32 10.27
C LEU A 54 7.66 7.58 11.11
N TRP A 55 7.01 7.65 12.27
CA TRP A 55 7.17 8.77 13.21
C TRP A 55 7.11 8.27 14.66
N ASN A 56 8.09 8.63 15.48
CA ASN A 56 8.18 8.22 16.89
C ASN A 56 7.98 6.70 17.11
N GLY A 57 8.46 5.87 16.18
CA GLY A 57 8.34 4.41 16.23
C GLY A 57 6.95 3.86 15.92
N VAL A 58 6.06 4.67 15.34
CA VAL A 58 4.71 4.31 14.90
C VAL A 58 4.57 4.57 13.41
N TRP A 59 3.98 3.61 12.69
CA TRP A 59 3.63 3.75 11.28
C TRP A 59 2.26 4.40 11.12
N HIS A 60 2.20 5.49 10.37
CA HIS A 60 0.96 6.17 10.01
C HIS A 60 0.62 5.86 8.55
N LEU A 61 -0.58 5.35 8.29
CA LEU A 61 -1.04 4.95 6.96
C LEU A 61 -2.14 5.88 6.46
N ARG A 62 -1.92 6.50 5.30
CA ARG A 62 -2.96 7.21 4.53
C ARG A 62 -3.17 6.49 3.21
N ALA A 63 -4.44 6.25 2.86
CA ALA A 63 -4.81 5.42 1.72
C ALA A 63 -5.79 6.14 0.79
N TRP A 64 -5.49 6.09 -0.50
CA TRP A 64 -6.29 6.63 -1.59
C TRP A 64 -6.64 5.51 -2.56
N PHE A 65 -7.83 5.61 -3.15
CA PHE A 65 -8.40 4.57 -3.97
C PHE A 65 -9.06 5.16 -5.20
N TRP A 66 -8.95 4.46 -6.33
CA TRP A 66 -9.60 4.85 -7.58
C TRP A 66 -10.41 3.70 -8.18
N LYS A 67 -11.57 4.05 -8.77
CA LYS A 67 -12.36 3.16 -9.62
C LYS A 67 -12.91 3.90 -10.84
N PRO A 68 -13.24 3.22 -11.94
CA PRO A 68 -13.92 3.84 -13.08
C PRO A 68 -15.38 4.15 -12.72
N ASP A 69 -15.88 5.33 -13.11
CA ASP A 69 -17.25 5.77 -12.82
C ASP A 69 -18.32 4.88 -13.50
N ALA A 70 -18.08 4.49 -14.75
CA ALA A 70 -19.03 3.76 -15.58
C ALA A 70 -19.30 2.34 -15.05
N THR A 71 -18.37 1.76 -14.31
CA THR A 71 -18.48 0.40 -13.75
C THR A 71 -18.77 0.39 -12.25
N LEU A 72 -18.79 1.54 -11.58
CA LEU A 72 -18.86 1.66 -10.13
C LEU A 72 -20.10 0.97 -9.54
N LYS A 73 -21.29 1.24 -10.10
CA LYS A 73 -22.58 0.69 -9.62
C LYS A 73 -22.66 -0.82 -9.83
N ASP A 74 -22.17 -1.32 -10.96
CA ASP A 74 -22.20 -2.77 -11.24
C ASP A 74 -21.22 -3.52 -10.35
N HIS A 75 -20.05 -2.93 -10.10
CA HIS A 75 -19.07 -3.45 -9.13
C HIS A 75 -19.63 -3.44 -7.71
N ALA A 76 -20.36 -2.39 -7.31
CA ALA A 76 -20.98 -2.32 -5.99
C ALA A 76 -21.98 -3.48 -5.78
N LYS A 77 -22.81 -3.77 -6.79
CA LYS A 77 -23.74 -4.90 -6.77
C LYS A 77 -23.03 -6.26 -6.76
N ARG A 78 -22.04 -6.44 -7.65
CA ARG A 78 -21.28 -7.69 -7.79
C ARG A 78 -20.53 -8.04 -6.52
N ASP A 79 -19.78 -7.07 -5.99
CA ASP A 79 -18.90 -7.27 -4.84
C ASP A 79 -19.66 -7.17 -3.51
N ARG A 80 -20.89 -6.62 -3.53
CA ARG A 80 -21.71 -6.28 -2.35
C ARG A 80 -20.97 -5.33 -1.41
N VAL A 81 -20.33 -4.34 -2.01
CA VAL A 81 -19.54 -3.29 -1.34
C VAL A 81 -20.12 -1.95 -1.75
N PRO A 82 -20.34 -0.99 -0.82
CA PRO A 82 -20.98 0.27 -1.12
C PRO A 82 -20.01 1.28 -1.76
N TYR A 83 -19.42 0.94 -2.91
CA TYR A 83 -18.44 1.79 -3.59
C TYR A 83 -19.01 3.13 -4.01
N ASP A 84 -20.29 3.17 -4.39
CA ASP A 84 -21.05 4.38 -4.69
C ASP A 84 -21.10 5.32 -3.49
N ILE A 85 -21.48 4.81 -2.32
CA ILE A 85 -21.52 5.60 -1.07
C ILE A 85 -20.11 6.07 -0.68
N TRP A 86 -19.09 5.24 -0.88
CA TRP A 86 -17.71 5.62 -0.58
C TRP A 86 -17.16 6.66 -1.55
N ALA A 87 -17.58 6.63 -2.82
CA ALA A 87 -17.25 7.69 -3.77
C ALA A 87 -17.93 9.01 -3.38
N GLU A 88 -19.23 8.99 -3.05
CA GLU A 88 -19.97 10.17 -2.58
C GLU A 88 -19.35 10.79 -1.32
N LYS A 89 -18.74 9.97 -0.45
CA LYS A 89 -18.07 10.41 0.78
C LYS A 89 -16.59 10.76 0.60
N GLY A 90 -16.04 10.66 -0.61
CA GLY A 90 -14.65 10.98 -0.91
C GLY A 90 -13.62 9.93 -0.45
N PHE A 91 -14.05 8.70 -0.13
CA PHE A 91 -13.13 7.59 0.17
C PHE A 91 -12.63 6.86 -1.08
N ILE A 92 -13.33 7.02 -2.21
CA ILE A 92 -12.92 6.51 -3.52
C ILE A 92 -13.02 7.66 -4.52
N ASN A 93 -11.93 7.92 -5.24
CA ASN A 93 -11.94 8.81 -6.39
C ASN A 93 -12.45 8.05 -7.62
N THR A 94 -13.33 8.67 -8.40
CA THR A 94 -13.80 8.07 -9.65
C THR A 94 -13.05 8.66 -10.84
N THR A 95 -12.68 7.81 -11.78
CA THR A 95 -12.08 8.23 -13.07
C THR A 95 -13.10 8.05 -14.18
N PRO A 96 -13.13 8.93 -15.21
CA PRO A 96 -14.08 8.81 -16.30
C PRO A 96 -13.87 7.54 -17.13
N GLY A 97 -14.96 6.85 -17.47
CA GLY A 97 -14.97 5.74 -18.41
C GLY A 97 -15.01 4.36 -17.77
N VAL A 98 -14.77 3.34 -18.58
CA VAL A 98 -14.93 1.92 -18.19
C VAL A 98 -13.70 1.34 -17.52
N ALA A 99 -12.55 2.00 -17.63
CA ALA A 99 -11.27 1.60 -17.08
C ALA A 99 -10.66 2.73 -16.24
N VAL A 100 -9.76 2.40 -15.32
CA VAL A 100 -9.09 3.42 -14.49
C VAL A 100 -8.20 4.26 -15.40
N ASP A 101 -8.44 5.57 -15.39
CA ASP A 101 -7.61 6.51 -16.14
C ASP A 101 -6.31 6.80 -15.38
N TYR A 102 -5.19 6.30 -15.91
CA TYR A 102 -3.88 6.48 -15.30
C TYR A 102 -3.32 7.89 -15.42
N GLU A 103 -3.83 8.74 -16.31
CA GLU A 103 -3.47 10.16 -16.30
C GLU A 103 -4.05 10.86 -15.07
N TYR A 104 -5.32 10.59 -14.75
CA TYR A 104 -5.95 11.07 -13.51
C TYR A 104 -5.23 10.55 -12.26
N VAL A 105 -4.91 9.25 -12.24
CA VAL A 105 -4.17 8.64 -11.12
C VAL A 105 -2.78 9.28 -10.98
N ALA A 106 -2.07 9.53 -12.09
CA ALA A 106 -0.76 10.18 -12.05
C ALA A 106 -0.83 11.58 -11.43
N HIS A 107 -1.78 12.42 -11.88
CA HIS A 107 -1.99 13.75 -11.33
C HIS A 107 -2.37 13.73 -9.85
N ASP A 108 -3.26 12.81 -9.46
CA ASP A 108 -3.65 12.68 -8.06
C ASP A 108 -2.48 12.24 -7.17
N ILE A 109 -1.68 11.25 -7.60
CA ILE A 109 -0.51 10.81 -6.83
C ILE A 109 0.49 11.97 -6.70
N ALA A 110 0.75 12.73 -7.76
CA ALA A 110 1.63 13.91 -7.67
C ALA A 110 1.11 14.94 -6.66
N ARG A 111 -0.19 15.24 -6.68
CA ARG A 111 -0.83 16.13 -5.71
C ARG A 111 -0.77 15.58 -4.28
N ILE A 112 -0.97 14.27 -4.10
CA ILE A 112 -0.88 13.62 -2.79
C ILE A 112 0.55 13.72 -2.23
N CYS A 113 1.55 13.59 -3.09
CA CYS A 113 2.96 13.65 -2.70
C CYS A 113 3.51 15.09 -2.64
N GLU A 114 2.74 16.11 -3.02
CA GLU A 114 3.19 17.50 -3.00
C GLU A 114 3.51 17.94 -1.56
N GLY A 115 4.76 18.34 -1.31
CA GLY A 115 5.23 18.74 0.01
C GLY A 115 5.49 17.59 1.00
N VAL A 116 5.29 16.33 0.57
CA VAL A 116 5.56 15.14 1.38
C VAL A 116 6.98 14.63 1.08
N PRO A 117 7.84 14.35 2.09
CA PRO A 117 9.19 13.85 1.88
C PRO A 117 9.18 12.34 1.55
N VAL A 118 8.57 11.99 0.41
CA VAL A 118 8.49 10.60 -0.05
C VAL A 118 9.87 10.10 -0.47
N ILE A 119 10.35 9.04 0.18
CA ILE A 119 11.67 8.44 -0.06
C ILE A 119 11.60 7.46 -1.24
N LYS A 120 10.66 6.51 -1.20
CA LYS A 120 10.42 5.53 -2.28
C LYS A 120 8.94 5.14 -2.38
N ILE A 121 8.49 4.81 -3.59
CA ILE A 121 7.15 4.27 -3.86
C ILE A 121 7.27 2.90 -4.53
N GLY A 122 6.92 1.85 -3.79
CA GLY A 122 6.87 0.47 -4.30
C GLY A 122 5.74 0.24 -5.29
N TYR A 123 6.02 -0.44 -6.41
CA TYR A 123 5.01 -0.78 -7.41
C TYR A 123 5.27 -2.13 -8.08
N ASP A 124 4.23 -2.78 -8.63
CA ASP A 124 4.40 -4.00 -9.44
C ASP A 124 4.88 -3.69 -10.87
N ARG A 125 6.00 -4.32 -11.26
CA ARG A 125 6.69 -4.14 -12.54
C ARG A 125 5.81 -4.34 -13.75
N HIS A 126 4.87 -5.29 -13.69
CA HIS A 126 4.11 -5.70 -14.86
C HIS A 126 3.08 -4.67 -15.32
N ARG A 127 2.59 -3.80 -14.43
CA ARG A 127 1.46 -2.90 -14.69
C ARG A 127 1.81 -1.41 -14.74
N PHE A 128 3.04 -1.08 -14.37
CA PHE A 128 3.48 0.30 -14.20
C PHE A 128 3.78 1.05 -15.50
N LYS A 129 4.17 0.36 -16.58
CA LYS A 129 4.63 0.99 -17.83
C LYS A 129 3.64 2.01 -18.40
N THR A 130 2.34 1.74 -18.31
CA THR A 130 1.32 2.68 -18.80
C THR A 130 1.25 3.93 -17.92
N LEU A 131 1.33 3.78 -16.60
CA LEU A 131 1.36 4.91 -15.68
C LEU A 131 2.63 5.75 -15.84
N GLU A 132 3.79 5.09 -15.93
CA GLU A 132 5.10 5.73 -16.19
C GLU A 132 5.05 6.60 -17.44
N THR A 133 4.45 6.08 -18.52
CA THR A 133 4.28 6.83 -19.77
C THR A 133 3.41 8.08 -19.57
N GLN A 134 2.37 8.01 -18.75
CA GLN A 134 1.55 9.21 -18.47
C GLN A 134 2.29 10.22 -17.61
N MET A 135 2.97 9.77 -16.54
CA MET A 135 3.78 10.64 -15.68
C MET A 135 4.86 11.39 -16.47
N GLN A 136 5.56 10.70 -17.37
CA GLN A 136 6.56 11.32 -18.25
C GLN A 136 5.97 12.40 -19.16
N LYS A 137 4.78 12.18 -19.73
CA LYS A 137 4.13 13.18 -20.61
C LYS A 137 3.77 14.46 -19.87
N VAL A 138 3.39 14.35 -18.60
CA VAL A 138 2.96 15.50 -17.79
C VAL A 138 4.08 16.04 -16.88
N GLY A 139 5.30 15.52 -17.02
CA GLY A 139 6.49 16.00 -16.29
C GLY A 139 6.46 15.69 -14.79
N ILE A 140 5.77 14.63 -14.37
CA ILE A 140 5.73 14.18 -12.98
C ILE A 140 6.89 13.21 -12.73
N GLU A 141 7.74 13.55 -11.77
CA GLU A 141 8.82 12.69 -11.28
C GLU A 141 8.59 12.35 -9.81
N LEU A 142 8.56 11.06 -9.49
CA LEU A 142 8.40 10.53 -8.14
C LEU A 142 9.33 9.30 -7.97
N PRO A 143 9.78 8.99 -6.74
CA PRO A 143 10.82 7.99 -6.52
C PRO A 143 10.25 6.56 -6.55
N PHE A 144 9.83 6.09 -7.72
CA PHE A 144 9.28 4.75 -7.88
C PHE A 144 10.37 3.67 -7.80
N GLU A 145 10.08 2.60 -7.04
CA GLU A 145 10.95 1.45 -6.86
C GLU A 145 10.19 0.16 -7.25
N PRO A 146 10.73 -0.64 -8.19
CA PRO A 146 10.12 -1.91 -8.56
C PRO A 146 10.04 -2.91 -7.39
N PHE A 147 8.84 -3.31 -7.01
CA PHE A 147 8.60 -4.29 -5.93
C PHE A 147 7.80 -5.50 -6.45
N GLY A 148 8.34 -6.71 -6.26
CA GLY A 148 7.67 -7.92 -6.73
C GLY A 148 6.48 -8.31 -5.85
N GLN A 149 5.30 -8.56 -6.44
CA GLN A 149 4.16 -9.14 -5.70
C GLN A 149 4.22 -10.68 -5.56
N GLY A 150 5.38 -11.27 -5.84
CA GLY A 150 5.66 -12.69 -5.66
C GLY A 150 5.98 -13.06 -4.21
N PHE A 151 6.02 -14.36 -3.91
CA PHE A 151 6.27 -14.87 -2.56
C PHE A 151 7.59 -14.38 -1.94
N ILE A 152 8.67 -14.29 -2.73
CA ILE A 152 10.01 -13.92 -2.24
C ILE A 152 10.03 -12.51 -1.67
N SER A 153 9.46 -11.54 -2.38
CA SER A 153 9.47 -10.13 -1.96
C SER A 153 8.36 -9.83 -0.95
N MET A 154 7.17 -10.45 -1.11
CA MET A 154 6.03 -10.18 -0.21
C MET A 154 6.21 -10.79 1.18
N ALA A 155 6.84 -11.96 1.32
CA ALA A 155 6.97 -12.65 2.60
C ALA A 155 7.64 -11.77 3.69
N PRO A 156 8.87 -11.24 3.51
CA PRO A 156 9.49 -10.40 4.54
C PRO A 156 8.69 -9.12 4.82
N ALA A 157 8.10 -8.50 3.79
CA ALA A 157 7.29 -7.29 3.97
C ALA A 157 6.00 -7.56 4.77
N MET A 158 5.37 -8.71 4.54
CA MET A 158 4.22 -9.16 5.33
C MET A 158 4.60 -9.46 6.78
N ASP A 159 5.73 -10.13 7.01
CA ASP A 159 6.21 -10.42 8.37
C ASP A 159 6.40 -9.12 9.17
N LEU A 160 7.04 -8.11 8.56
CA LEU A 160 7.29 -6.82 9.19
C LEU A 160 5.99 -6.06 9.52
N ILE A 161 5.10 -5.89 8.53
CA ILE A 161 3.87 -5.13 8.78
C ILE A 161 2.94 -5.86 9.77
N GLU A 162 2.92 -7.20 9.76
CA GLU A 162 2.15 -7.98 10.73
C GLU A 162 2.65 -7.74 12.15
N ILE A 163 3.98 -7.72 12.35
CA ILE A 163 4.60 -7.39 13.63
C ILE A 163 4.26 -5.96 14.06
N ASP A 164 4.26 -5.00 13.14
CA ASP A 164 3.90 -3.60 13.43
C ASP A 164 2.44 -3.51 13.91
N PHE A 165 1.50 -4.20 13.25
CA PHE A 165 0.10 -4.29 13.68
C PHE A 165 -0.07 -4.99 15.03
N LEU A 166 0.59 -6.15 15.23
CA LEU A 166 0.51 -6.92 16.48
C LEU A 166 1.03 -6.15 17.69
N ASN A 167 2.01 -5.27 17.49
CA ASN A 167 2.54 -4.40 18.53
C ASN A 167 1.78 -3.06 18.68
N GLU A 168 0.64 -2.90 17.99
CA GLU A 168 -0.16 -1.67 17.99
C GLU A 168 0.63 -0.43 17.54
N LYS A 169 1.67 -0.62 16.71
CA LYS A 169 2.55 0.42 16.15
C LYS A 169 2.07 0.91 14.79
N VAL A 170 0.78 0.80 14.52
CA VAL A 170 0.16 1.32 13.28
C VAL A 170 -1.01 2.24 13.63
N ARG A 171 -1.17 3.32 12.87
CA ARG A 171 -2.32 4.23 12.88
C ARG A 171 -2.81 4.41 11.46
N HIS A 172 -4.03 4.00 11.15
CA HIS A 172 -4.55 4.00 9.77
C HIS A 172 -5.86 4.77 9.58
N GLY A 173 -6.28 5.55 10.59
CA GLY A 173 -7.41 6.48 10.51
C GLY A 173 -8.78 5.86 10.22
N GLY A 174 -8.92 4.53 10.31
CA GLY A 174 -10.21 3.85 10.08
C GLY A 174 -10.81 4.00 8.67
N ASN A 175 -10.00 4.26 7.63
CA ASN A 175 -10.51 4.36 6.25
C ASN A 175 -11.34 3.10 5.90
N PRO A 176 -12.62 3.25 5.47
CA PRO A 176 -13.52 2.12 5.31
C PRO A 176 -13.15 1.21 4.12
N VAL A 177 -12.53 1.76 3.08
CA VAL A 177 -12.06 1.00 1.91
C VAL A 177 -10.84 0.17 2.29
N LEU A 178 -9.89 0.77 3.02
CA LEU A 178 -8.73 0.05 3.54
C LEU A 178 -9.15 -1.03 4.55
N THR A 179 -10.10 -0.73 5.43
CA THR A 179 -10.69 -1.69 6.38
C THR A 179 -11.34 -2.88 5.66
N MET A 180 -12.04 -2.63 4.55
CA MET A 180 -12.59 -3.71 3.71
C MET A 180 -11.48 -4.54 3.05
N CYS A 181 -10.40 -3.89 2.60
CA CYS A 181 -9.24 -4.60 2.08
C CYS A 181 -8.61 -5.52 3.14
N ALA A 182 -8.42 -5.02 4.36
CA ALA A 182 -7.90 -5.79 5.49
C ALA A 182 -8.78 -7.01 5.82
N ALA A 183 -10.10 -6.83 5.84
CA ALA A 183 -11.04 -7.91 6.12
C ALA A 183 -11.07 -9.01 5.05
N ASN A 184 -10.69 -8.70 3.81
CA ASN A 184 -10.67 -9.64 2.69
C ASN A 184 -9.29 -10.29 2.45
N ALA A 185 -8.22 -9.68 2.97
CA ALA A 185 -6.86 -10.15 2.78
C ALA A 185 -6.60 -11.39 3.65
N VAL A 186 -6.21 -12.50 3.02
CA VAL A 186 -5.81 -13.75 3.68
C VAL A 186 -4.39 -14.12 3.26
N VAL A 187 -3.79 -15.07 3.97
CA VAL A 187 -2.44 -15.55 3.67
C VAL A 187 -2.49 -16.80 2.79
N LYS A 188 -1.79 -16.76 1.66
CA LYS A 188 -1.44 -17.95 0.87
C LYS A 188 0.03 -18.26 1.09
N LYS A 189 0.36 -19.56 1.20
CA LYS A 189 1.72 -20.05 1.33
C LYS A 189 2.16 -20.84 0.11
N ASP A 190 3.44 -20.75 -0.24
CA ASP A 190 4.08 -21.67 -1.19
C ASP A 190 4.65 -22.91 -0.47
N PRO A 191 5.17 -23.93 -1.18
CA PRO A 191 5.78 -25.12 -0.57
C PRO A 191 7.02 -24.83 0.29
N ALA A 192 7.70 -23.71 0.08
CA ALA A 192 8.85 -23.28 0.88
C ALA A 192 8.43 -22.55 2.17
N GLY A 193 7.13 -22.32 2.36
CA GLY A 193 6.57 -21.63 3.52
C GLY A 193 6.50 -20.11 3.38
N ASN A 194 6.94 -19.55 2.26
CA ASN A 194 6.84 -18.12 2.00
C ASN A 194 5.38 -17.70 1.92
N ARG A 195 5.09 -16.49 2.41
CA ARG A 195 3.74 -15.94 2.49
C ARG A 195 3.51 -14.89 1.41
N LYS A 196 2.29 -14.81 0.90
CA LYS A 196 1.78 -13.66 0.16
C LYS A 196 0.32 -13.41 0.49
N LEU A 197 -0.16 -12.20 0.22
CA LEU A 197 -1.59 -11.90 0.31
C LEU A 197 -2.36 -12.58 -0.81
N ASP A 198 -3.54 -13.07 -0.47
CA ASP A 198 -4.55 -13.55 -1.40
C ASP A 198 -5.92 -13.07 -0.94
N LYS A 199 -6.91 -13.12 -1.83
CA LYS A 199 -8.27 -12.68 -1.55
C LYS A 199 -9.11 -13.82 -0.99
N ALA A 200 -9.80 -13.59 0.13
CA ALA A 200 -10.70 -14.57 0.76
C ALA A 200 -11.80 -15.08 -0.19
N LYS A 201 -12.21 -14.22 -1.13
CA LYS A 201 -13.19 -14.52 -2.18
C LYS A 201 -12.75 -13.83 -3.47
N SER A 202 -13.15 -14.37 -4.62
CA SER A 202 -12.85 -13.78 -5.93
C SER A 202 -13.33 -12.33 -6.07
N THR A 203 -14.44 -11.98 -5.41
CA THR A 203 -15.03 -10.63 -5.37
C THR A 203 -14.52 -9.74 -4.23
N GLY A 204 -13.65 -10.25 -3.35
CA GLY A 204 -13.00 -9.45 -2.32
C GLY A 204 -11.88 -8.60 -2.93
N ARG A 205 -11.75 -7.36 -2.48
CA ARG A 205 -10.63 -6.47 -2.83
C ARG A 205 -9.64 -6.44 -1.68
N ILE A 206 -8.36 -6.39 -2.02
CA ILE A 206 -7.23 -6.43 -1.07
C ILE A 206 -6.16 -5.39 -1.41
N ASP A 207 -6.41 -4.57 -2.43
CA ASP A 207 -5.45 -3.73 -3.14
C ASP A 207 -4.81 -2.72 -2.17
N GLY A 208 -5.59 -2.18 -1.23
CA GLY A 208 -5.06 -1.33 -0.15
C GLY A 208 -4.10 -2.04 0.80
N MET A 209 -4.31 -3.33 1.08
CA MET A 209 -3.37 -4.10 1.92
C MET A 209 -2.11 -4.49 1.14
N VAL A 210 -2.24 -4.78 -0.16
CA VAL A 210 -1.09 -5.03 -1.03
C VAL A 210 -0.22 -3.78 -1.11
N ALA A 211 -0.83 -2.62 -1.36
CA ALA A 211 -0.17 -1.31 -1.32
C ALA A 211 0.52 -1.04 0.03
N ALA A 212 -0.16 -1.27 1.16
CA ALA A 212 0.43 -1.07 2.48
C ALA A 212 1.65 -2.01 2.74
N VAL A 213 1.55 -3.28 2.35
CA VAL A 213 2.68 -4.23 2.44
C VAL A 213 3.83 -3.78 1.56
N MET A 214 3.57 -3.33 0.33
CA MET A 214 4.61 -2.82 -0.57
C MET A 214 5.30 -1.58 0.00
N ALA A 215 4.55 -0.64 0.57
CA ALA A 215 5.10 0.55 1.22
C ALA A 215 6.05 0.17 2.37
N ARG A 216 5.63 -0.76 3.24
CA ARG A 216 6.47 -1.24 4.34
C ARG A 216 7.68 -2.04 3.85
N GLY A 217 7.52 -2.78 2.76
CA GLY A 217 8.57 -3.56 2.11
C GLY A 217 9.68 -2.70 1.51
N VAL A 218 9.33 -1.64 0.77
CA VAL A 218 10.34 -0.72 0.23
C VAL A 218 11.05 0.07 1.33
N ALA A 219 10.36 0.36 2.45
CA ALA A 219 11.00 0.95 3.61
C ALA A 219 12.11 0.05 4.18
N ALA A 220 11.84 -1.25 4.32
CA ALA A 220 12.84 -2.21 4.80
C ALA A 220 14.05 -2.31 3.86
N LEU A 221 13.79 -2.42 2.55
CA LEU A 221 14.86 -2.47 1.54
C LEU A 221 15.71 -1.20 1.52
N THR A 222 15.16 -0.05 1.90
CA THR A 222 15.91 1.22 1.96
C THR A 222 16.85 1.20 3.16
N ALA A 223 16.34 0.87 4.34
CA ALA A 223 17.16 0.74 5.55
C ALA A 223 18.31 -0.26 5.41
N ASP A 224 18.06 -1.44 4.81
CA ASP A 224 19.09 -2.46 4.59
C ASP A 224 20.22 -1.96 3.66
N ASN A 225 19.91 -1.10 2.69
CA ASN A 225 20.92 -0.53 1.79
C ASN A 225 21.75 0.54 2.48
N ASP A 226 21.12 1.40 3.28
CA ASP A 226 21.80 2.45 4.03
C ASP A 226 22.81 1.84 5.04
N ASP A 227 22.39 0.79 5.76
CA ASP A 227 23.26 0.03 6.67
C ASP A 227 24.49 -0.58 5.96
N MET A 228 24.29 -1.08 4.74
CA MET A 228 25.36 -1.67 3.91
C MET A 228 26.34 -0.60 3.42
N ASP A 229 25.83 0.54 2.98
CA ASP A 229 26.65 1.65 2.47
C ASP A 229 27.50 2.29 3.59
N ASP A 230 26.95 2.39 4.80
CA ASP A 230 27.69 2.84 5.99
C ASP A 230 28.81 1.87 6.36
N LEU A 231 28.55 0.55 6.32
CA LEU A 231 29.56 -0.47 6.56
C LEU A 231 30.71 -0.40 5.53
N ILE A 232 30.38 -0.27 4.25
CA ILE A 232 31.36 -0.15 3.17
C ILE A 232 32.19 1.13 3.33
N SER A 233 31.56 2.24 3.69
CA SER A 233 32.22 3.53 3.92
C SER A 233 33.19 3.45 5.11
N GLY A 234 32.79 2.81 6.21
CA GLY A 234 33.64 2.56 7.36
C GLY A 234 34.86 1.69 7.04
N LEU A 235 34.68 0.61 6.27
CA LEU A 235 35.78 -0.26 5.82
C LEU A 235 36.77 0.49 4.94
N LYS A 236 36.30 1.31 3.98
CA LYS A 236 37.17 2.13 3.12
C LYS A 236 38.00 3.13 3.94
N ALA A 237 37.40 3.79 4.92
CA ALA A 237 38.10 4.73 5.79
C ALA A 237 39.21 4.03 6.61
N GLN A 238 38.94 2.82 7.12
CA GLN A 238 39.95 2.01 7.84
C GLN A 238 41.10 1.57 6.93
N MET A 239 40.82 1.17 5.68
CA MET A 239 41.85 0.79 4.71
C MET A 239 42.75 1.96 4.30
N GLN A 240 42.20 3.18 4.22
CA GLN A 240 42.96 4.39 3.92
C GLN A 240 43.80 4.89 5.09
N ALA A 241 43.39 4.63 6.33
CA ALA A 241 44.16 4.98 7.53
C ALA A 241 45.30 3.99 7.83
N ALA A 242 45.28 2.80 7.21
CA ALA A 242 46.24 1.72 7.44
C ALA A 242 47.34 1.60 6.36
N GLY A 243 47.32 2.47 5.34
CA GLY A 243 48.32 2.53 4.25
C GLY A 243 49.05 3.86 4.24
#